data_AF-A0A7C5JDW2-F1
#
_entry.id   AF-A0A7C5JDW2-F1
#
_cell.length_a   1.000
_cell.length_b   1.000
_cell.length_c   1.000
_cell.angle_alpha   90.00
_cell.angle_beta   90.00
_cell.angle_gamma   90.00
#
_symmetry.space_group_name_H-M   'P 1'
#
loop_
_entity.id
_entity.type
_entity.pdbx_description
1 polymer ?
#
loop_
_entity_poly.entity_id
_entity_poly.type
_entity_poly.pdbx_seq_one_letter_code
_entity_poly.pdbx_strand_id
1 'polypeptide(L)'
;MVAFVVASFFNGAQAQIQIVYPSLDSLTVSWHHDWEDESGEPEHVLFFKLYLSKNDSPFVYYGETEKDSIEYRPDTTFTFVGLKSNSKYKFGVSAVDWAGNESLVHFSTSISANNGGWYVITDSTPPSTPSALKPE
;
A
#
# COMPACT_ATOMS: atom_id res chain seq x y z
N MET A 1 15.35 -0.47 15.04
CA MET A 1 15.70 -0.35 13.61
C MET A 1 14.41 0.01 12.89
N VAL A 2 14.40 0.99 11.98
CA VAL A 2 13.23 1.35 11.15
C VAL A 2 13.58 0.94 9.74
N ALA A 3 12.71 0.20 9.05
CA ALA A 3 12.88 -0.08 7.63
C ALA A 3 11.96 0.87 6.88
N PHE A 4 12.52 1.60 5.92
CA PHE A 4 11.72 2.42 5.02
C PHE A 4 11.54 1.59 3.76
N VAL A 5 10.28 1.25 3.45
CA VAL A 5 9.95 0.64 2.17
C VAL A 5 9.26 1.72 1.37
N VAL A 6 9.91 2.23 0.33
CA VAL A 6 9.21 3.14 -0.57
C VAL A 6 8.34 2.27 -1.47
N ALA A 7 7.02 2.44 -1.38
CA ALA A 7 6.12 1.95 -2.39
C ALA A 7 5.63 3.16 -3.18
N SER A 8 5.79 3.13 -4.48
CA SER A 8 5.19 4.16 -5.32
C SER A 8 3.68 3.92 -5.38
N PHE A 9 2.89 4.94 -5.10
CA PHE A 9 1.46 4.94 -5.38
C PHE A 9 1.20 5.96 -6.53
N PHE A 10 -0.06 6.33 -6.76
CA PHE A 10 -0.63 7.23 -7.78
C PHE A 10 0.36 8.03 -8.65
N ASN A 11 0.35 7.91 -9.99
CA ASN A 11 0.86 8.92 -10.96
C ASN A 11 2.18 9.67 -10.63
N GLY A 12 3.11 9.07 -9.87
CA GLY A 12 4.35 9.73 -9.42
C GLY A 12 4.29 10.37 -8.04
N ALA A 13 3.10 10.48 -7.41
CA ALA A 13 2.93 10.79 -6.01
C ALA A 13 3.58 9.70 -5.14
N GLN A 14 4.45 10.14 -4.23
CA GLN A 14 5.27 9.26 -3.42
C GLN A 14 4.60 9.03 -2.08
N ALA A 15 4.14 7.80 -1.84
CA ALA A 15 3.70 7.38 -0.53
C ALA A 15 4.83 6.61 0.14
N GLN A 16 5.48 7.25 1.11
CA GLN A 16 6.60 6.64 1.82
C GLN A 16 6.04 5.67 2.87
N ILE A 17 6.05 4.36 2.60
CA ILE A 17 5.67 3.35 3.60
C ILE A 17 6.78 3.23 4.65
N GLN A 18 6.58 3.87 5.79
CA GLN A 18 7.49 3.74 6.92
C GLN A 18 7.14 2.50 7.76
N ILE A 19 7.95 1.45 7.66
CA ILE A 19 7.80 0.24 8.48
C ILE A 19 8.43 0.48 9.86
N VAL A 20 7.57 0.76 10.85
CA VAL A 20 7.98 0.95 12.24
C VAL A 20 7.92 -0.40 12.99
N TYR A 21 9.09 -0.89 13.42
CA TYR A 21 9.23 -2.10 14.25
C TYR A 21 8.85 -1.82 15.71
N PRO A 22 8.11 -2.72 16.40
CA PRO A 22 8.77 -3.87 17.04
C PRO A 22 8.04 -5.22 17.01
N SER A 23 6.99 -5.43 16.20
CA SER A 23 6.26 -6.72 16.20
C SER A 23 6.05 -7.32 14.81
N LEU A 24 6.13 -8.65 14.69
CA LEU A 24 5.88 -9.40 13.44
C LEU A 24 4.39 -9.50 13.09
N ASP A 25 3.54 -8.99 13.98
CA ASP A 25 2.08 -9.02 13.87
C ASP A 25 1.48 -7.64 13.57
N SER A 26 2.29 -6.59 13.50
CA SER A 26 1.83 -5.25 13.12
C SER A 26 2.75 -4.58 12.11
N LEU A 27 2.13 -3.70 11.31
CA LEU A 27 2.80 -2.88 10.31
C LEU A 27 2.09 -1.55 10.17
N THR A 28 2.80 -0.47 10.46
CA THR A 28 2.33 0.88 10.10
C THR A 28 2.73 1.18 8.66
N VAL A 29 1.78 1.73 7.91
CA VAL A 29 2.01 2.34 6.60
C VAL A 29 1.72 3.82 6.71
N SER A 30 2.47 4.62 5.96
CA SER A 30 2.31 6.06 5.88
C SER A 30 2.30 6.47 4.41
N TRP A 31 1.57 7.53 4.09
CA TRP A 31 1.56 8.11 2.76
C TRP A 31 1.38 9.62 2.83
N HIS A 32 1.93 10.29 1.84
CA HIS A 32 1.75 11.71 1.59
C HIS A 32 0.88 11.89 0.36
N HIS A 33 -0.07 12.82 0.38
CA HIS A 33 -0.83 13.25 -0.78
C HIS A 33 -0.82 14.78 -0.88
N ASP A 34 -0.58 15.28 -2.10
CA ASP A 34 -0.46 16.69 -2.46
C ASP A 34 -1.42 17.05 -3.60
N TRP A 35 -2.62 16.49 -3.58
CA TRP A 35 -3.60 16.67 -4.65
C TRP A 35 -4.24 18.05 -4.56
N GLU A 36 -4.28 18.71 -5.71
CA GLU A 36 -4.94 19.99 -5.91
C GLU A 36 -6.11 19.78 -6.90
N ASP A 37 -7.22 20.48 -6.68
CA ASP A 37 -8.33 20.54 -7.60
C ASP A 37 -8.00 21.40 -8.85
N GLU A 38 -8.96 21.55 -9.76
CA GLU A 38 -8.76 22.37 -10.98
C GLU A 38 -8.43 23.85 -10.69
N SER A 39 -8.66 24.32 -9.47
CA SER A 39 -8.35 25.67 -9.03
C SER A 39 -6.96 25.81 -8.37
N GLY A 40 -6.27 24.69 -8.14
CA GLY A 40 -4.98 24.67 -7.43
C GLY A 40 -5.14 24.63 -5.90
N GLU A 41 -6.35 24.41 -5.39
CA GLU A 41 -6.61 24.27 -3.96
C GLU A 41 -6.53 22.80 -3.56
N PRO A 42 -6.05 22.45 -2.35
CA PRO A 42 -5.94 21.07 -1.94
C PRO A 42 -7.28 20.31 -2.03
N GLU A 43 -7.30 19.17 -2.71
CA GLU A 43 -8.49 18.32 -2.78
C GLU A 43 -8.73 17.67 -1.41
N HIS A 44 -9.94 17.86 -0.89
CA HIS A 44 -10.32 17.31 0.41
C HIS A 44 -10.75 15.84 0.27
N VAL A 45 -9.86 14.94 0.70
CA VAL A 45 -10.20 13.53 0.94
C VAL A 45 -10.93 13.43 2.27
N LEU A 46 -12.05 12.72 2.31
CA LEU A 46 -12.79 12.46 3.55
C LEU A 46 -12.14 11.33 4.34
N PHE A 47 -11.76 10.24 3.69
CA PHE A 47 -11.02 9.14 4.31
C PHE A 47 -10.38 8.24 3.24
N PHE A 48 -9.51 7.35 3.69
CA PHE A 48 -8.93 6.32 2.83
C PHE A 48 -9.45 4.95 3.21
N LYS A 49 -9.70 4.10 2.21
CA LYS A 49 -9.93 2.67 2.40
C LYS A 49 -8.62 1.91 2.22
N LEU A 50 -8.41 0.95 3.10
CA LEU A 50 -7.23 0.09 3.14
C LEU A 50 -7.63 -1.33 2.75
N TYR A 51 -6.79 -1.92 1.93
CA TYR A 51 -6.95 -3.28 1.43
C TYR A 51 -5.71 -4.10 1.74
N LEU A 52 -5.89 -5.39 1.97
CA LEU A 52 -4.82 -6.33 2.26
C LEU A 52 -4.93 -7.55 1.36
N SER A 53 -3.84 -7.89 0.69
CA SER A 53 -3.65 -9.18 0.03
C SER A 53 -2.66 -10.00 0.86
N LYS A 54 -2.96 -11.29 1.06
CA LYS A 54 -2.09 -12.25 1.74
C LYS A 54 -1.76 -13.42 0.82
N ASN A 55 -0.49 -13.74 0.68
CA ASN A 55 0.01 -14.85 -0.14
C ASN A 55 -0.58 -14.85 -1.56
N ASP A 56 -0.63 -13.67 -2.19
CA ASP A 56 -1.24 -13.43 -3.51
C ASP A 56 -2.74 -13.75 -3.62
N SER A 57 -3.43 -13.91 -2.49
CA SER A 57 -4.90 -13.93 -2.50
C SER A 57 -5.44 -12.60 -3.03
N PRO A 58 -6.68 -12.57 -3.56
CA PRO A 58 -7.34 -11.31 -3.90
C PRO A 58 -7.28 -10.29 -2.76
N PHE A 59 -7.19 -9.01 -3.10
CA PHE A 59 -7.27 -7.95 -2.11
C PHE A 59 -8.61 -7.98 -1.41
N VAL A 60 -8.58 -7.95 -0.08
CA VAL A 60 -9.76 -7.86 0.78
C VAL A 60 -9.74 -6.51 1.48
N TYR A 61 -10.92 -5.90 1.63
CA TYR A 61 -11.08 -4.71 2.46
C TYR A 61 -10.62 -5.01 3.89
N TYR A 62 -9.71 -4.19 4.41
CA TYR A 62 -9.15 -4.32 5.75
C TYR A 62 -9.77 -3.33 6.73
N GLY A 63 -9.94 -2.08 6.31
CA GLY A 63 -10.45 -1.01 7.14
C GLY A 63 -10.36 0.35 6.46
N GLU A 64 -10.66 1.41 7.20
CA GLU A 64 -10.59 2.79 6.73
C GLU A 64 -9.89 3.66 7.78
N THR A 65 -9.32 4.77 7.33
CA THR A 65 -8.81 5.79 8.25
C THR A 65 -9.98 6.48 8.94
N GLU A 66 -9.68 7.18 10.04
CA GLU A 66 -10.65 8.12 10.58
C GLU A 66 -11.05 9.13 9.51
N LYS A 67 -12.33 9.51 9.51
CA LYS A 67 -12.83 10.55 8.61
C LYS A 67 -12.21 11.88 9.01
N ASP A 68 -11.57 12.53 8.07
CA ASP A 68 -10.91 13.80 8.31
C ASP A 68 -11.94 14.92 8.50
N SER A 69 -11.56 15.90 9.32
CA SER A 69 -12.40 17.02 9.73
C SER A 69 -12.13 18.24 8.86
N ILE A 70 -12.50 18.23 7.58
CA ILE A 70 -12.40 19.35 6.60
C ILE A 70 -11.02 20.03 6.44
N GLU A 71 -10.07 19.74 7.32
CA GLU A 71 -8.70 20.23 7.34
C GLU A 71 -7.89 19.40 6.36
N TYR A 72 -7.03 20.05 5.59
CA TYR A 72 -6.12 19.35 4.69
C TYR A 72 -5.02 18.66 5.49
N ARG A 73 -4.96 17.32 5.44
CA ARG A 73 -3.92 16.50 6.07
C ARG A 73 -3.16 15.68 5.03
N PRO A 74 -2.05 16.20 4.50
CA PRO A 74 -1.33 15.52 3.43
C PRO A 74 -0.70 14.21 3.90
N ASP A 75 -0.31 14.12 5.17
CA ASP A 75 0.31 12.94 5.76
C ASP A 75 -0.73 12.08 6.48
N THR A 76 -0.89 10.85 6.03
CA THR A 76 -1.78 9.87 6.64
C THR A 76 -1.02 8.62 7.05
N THR A 77 -1.43 8.01 8.17
CA THR A 77 -0.84 6.77 8.67
C THR A 77 -1.91 5.76 9.05
N PHE A 78 -1.62 4.47 8.88
CA PHE A 78 -2.52 3.39 9.25
C PHE A 78 -1.72 2.17 9.75
N THR A 79 -2.17 1.54 10.83
CA THR A 79 -1.51 0.34 11.38
C THR A 79 -2.34 -0.91 11.11
N PHE A 80 -1.79 -1.80 10.29
CA PHE A 80 -2.26 -3.17 10.14
C PHE A 80 -1.82 -3.99 11.36
N VAL A 81 -2.73 -4.78 11.92
CA VAL A 81 -2.51 -5.69 13.06
C VAL A 81 -2.97 -7.11 12.73
N GLY A 82 -2.53 -8.09 13.52
CA GLY A 82 -2.88 -9.51 13.34
C GLY A 82 -2.16 -10.15 12.15
N LEU A 83 -1.06 -9.56 11.70
CA LEU A 83 -0.23 -10.12 10.64
C LEU A 83 0.47 -11.39 11.16
N LYS A 84 0.69 -12.33 10.24
CA LYS A 84 1.45 -13.56 10.53
C LYS A 84 2.81 -13.50 9.86
N SER A 85 3.85 -13.89 10.59
CA SER A 85 5.19 -14.11 10.05
C SER A 85 5.19 -15.14 8.92
N ASN A 86 6.21 -15.08 8.06
CA ASN A 86 6.40 -15.93 6.88
C ASN A 86 5.21 -15.91 5.92
N SER A 87 4.46 -14.81 5.90
CA SER A 87 3.39 -14.57 4.93
C SER A 87 3.75 -13.36 4.08
N LYS A 88 3.46 -13.45 2.78
CA LYS A 88 3.59 -12.33 1.86
C LYS A 88 2.36 -11.44 1.96
N TYR A 89 2.56 -10.13 2.02
CA TYR A 89 1.50 -9.15 2.02
C TYR A 89 1.70 -8.11 0.91
N LYS A 90 0.59 -7.63 0.36
CA LYS A 90 0.51 -6.39 -0.43
C LYS A 90 -0.60 -5.53 0.15
N PHE A 91 -0.41 -4.22 0.17
CA PHE A 91 -1.38 -3.27 0.69
C PHE A 91 -1.99 -2.50 -0.47
N GLY A 92 -3.28 -2.23 -0.37
CA GLY A 92 -4.00 -1.37 -1.30
C GLY A 92 -4.55 -0.15 -0.57
N VAL A 93 -4.58 1.00 -1.25
CA VAL A 93 -5.17 2.23 -0.73
C VAL A 93 -6.05 2.86 -1.81
N SER A 94 -7.24 3.31 -1.45
CA SER A 94 -8.06 4.22 -2.27
C SER A 94 -8.53 5.40 -1.43
N ALA A 95 -8.72 6.55 -2.07
CA ALA A 95 -9.26 7.75 -1.45
C ALA A 95 -10.77 7.82 -1.66
N VAL A 96 -11.48 8.37 -0.69
CA VAL A 96 -12.90 8.67 -0.76
C VAL A 96 -13.12 10.14 -0.46
N ASP A 97 -13.78 10.87 -1.36
CA ASP A 97 -14.08 12.29 -1.20
C ASP A 97 -15.33 12.53 -0.33
N TRP A 98 -15.68 13.81 -0.11
CA TRP A 98 -16.86 14.21 0.64
C TRP A 98 -18.19 13.92 -0.08
N ALA A 99 -18.17 13.73 -1.40
CA ALA A 99 -19.32 13.32 -2.20
C ALA A 99 -19.53 11.78 -2.17
N GLY A 100 -18.56 11.03 -1.62
CA GLY A 100 -18.56 9.58 -1.56
C GLY A 100 -18.00 8.90 -2.81
N ASN A 101 -17.34 9.63 -3.70
CA ASN A 101 -16.64 9.04 -4.84
C ASN A 101 -15.35 8.38 -4.36
N GLU A 102 -15.10 7.17 -4.84
CA GLU A 102 -13.88 6.41 -4.53
C GLU A 102 -12.92 6.42 -5.72
N SER A 103 -11.64 6.65 -5.45
CA SER A 103 -10.57 6.56 -6.45
C SER A 103 -10.30 5.11 -6.88
N LEU A 104 -9.48 4.93 -7.91
CA LEU A 104 -8.86 3.63 -8.16
C LEU A 104 -8.04 3.18 -6.94
N VAL A 105 -7.93 1.86 -6.74
CA VAL A 105 -7.09 1.28 -5.69
C VAL A 105 -5.65 1.19 -6.18
N HIS A 106 -4.71 1.70 -5.37
CA HIS A 106 -3.28 1.64 -5.64
C HIS A 106 -2.60 0.64 -4.72
N PHE A 107 -1.67 -0.15 -5.27
CA PHE A 107 -1.07 -1.29 -4.57
C PHE A 107 0.41 -1.09 -4.27
N SER A 108 0.84 -1.57 -3.10
CA SER A 108 2.24 -1.62 -2.72
C SER A 108 3.00 -2.75 -3.42
N THR A 109 4.32 -2.69 -3.34
CA THR A 109 5.16 -3.89 -3.56
C THR A 109 4.86 -4.98 -2.53
N SER A 110 5.26 -6.20 -2.84
CA SER A 110 5.14 -7.33 -1.91
C SER A 110 6.14 -7.19 -0.77
N ILE A 111 5.69 -7.44 0.45
CA ILE A 111 6.58 -7.53 1.62
C ILE A 111 6.30 -8.81 2.41
N SER A 112 7.24 -9.23 3.24
CA SER A 112 7.06 -10.35 4.17
C SER A 112 7.82 -10.09 5.46
N ALA A 113 7.35 -10.70 6.54
CA ALA A 113 8.00 -10.68 7.84
C ALA A 113 8.68 -12.02 8.13
N ASN A 114 9.92 -12.01 8.61
CA ASN A 114 10.61 -13.19 9.17
C ASN A 114 11.20 -12.85 10.55
N ASN A 115 11.93 -13.78 11.18
CA ASN A 115 12.55 -13.54 12.49
C ASN A 115 13.51 -12.33 12.54
N GLY A 116 13.99 -11.83 11.39
CA GLY A 116 14.84 -10.65 11.27
C GLY A 116 14.08 -9.36 10.93
N GLY A 117 12.77 -9.42 10.69
CA GLY A 117 11.92 -8.27 10.42
C GLY A 117 11.19 -8.30 9.08
N TRP A 118 10.69 -7.14 8.66
CA TRP A 118 9.98 -6.91 7.40
C TRP A 118 10.97 -6.61 6.27
N TYR A 119 10.77 -7.25 5.12
CA TYR A 119 11.59 -7.06 3.93
C TYR A 119 10.73 -7.04 2.66
N VAL A 120 11.20 -6.33 1.64
CA VAL A 120 10.59 -6.29 0.31
C VAL A 120 10.88 -7.59 -0.43
N ILE A 121 9.87 -8.16 -1.05
CA ILE A 121 10.01 -9.29 -1.96
C ILE A 121 10.12 -8.71 -3.37
N THR A 122 11.33 -8.71 -3.92
CA THR A 122 11.56 -8.44 -5.34
C THR A 122 11.41 -9.74 -6.10
N ASP A 123 10.52 -9.79 -7.09
CA ASP A 123 10.48 -10.90 -8.04
C ASP A 123 11.77 -10.90 -8.86
N SER A 124 12.57 -11.94 -8.71
CA SER A 124 13.83 -12.13 -9.44
C SER A 124 13.73 -13.26 -10.45
N THR A 125 12.54 -13.77 -10.75
CA THR A 125 12.39 -14.84 -11.74
C THR A 125 12.45 -14.25 -13.15
N PRO A 126 13.48 -14.55 -13.96
CA PRO A 126 13.48 -14.17 -15.36
C PRO A 126 12.33 -14.90 -16.07
N PRO A 127 11.66 -14.28 -17.07
CA PRO A 127 10.69 -14.99 -17.88
C PRO A 127 11.33 -16.24 -18.48
N SER A 128 10.66 -17.39 -18.35
CA SER A 128 11.12 -18.63 -18.95
C SER A 128 11.13 -18.48 -20.47
N THR A 129 12.24 -18.84 -21.12
CA THR A 129 12.34 -18.86 -22.58
C THR A 129 11.26 -19.78 -23.16
N PRO A 130 10.48 -19.35 -24.17
CA PRO A 130 9.54 -20.25 -24.84
C PRO A 130 10.29 -21.43 -25.45
N SER A 131 9.93 -22.67 -25.08
CA SER A 131 10.39 -23.84 -25.82
C SER A 131 9.74 -23.84 -27.20
N ALA A 132 10.52 -23.48 -28.22
CA ALA A 132 10.10 -23.59 -29.62
C ALA A 132 9.70 -25.05 -29.94
N LEU A 133 8.55 -25.19 -30.59
CA LEU A 133 8.01 -26.45 -31.10
C LEU A 133 8.96 -27.08 -32.12
N LYS A 134 9.14 -28.40 -32.04
CA LYS A 134 9.99 -29.18 -32.95
C LYS A 134 9.45 -29.06 -34.40
N PRO A 135 10.29 -28.83 -35.42
CA PRO A 135 9.87 -28.93 -36.82
C PRO A 135 9.45 -30.37 -37.16
N GLU A 136 8.36 -30.52 -37.92
CA GLU A 136 7.91 -31.78 -38.54
C GLU A 136 8.91 -32.34 -39.55
#